data_AF-A0AAV1KIE0-F1
#
_entry.id   AF-A0AAV1KIE0-F1
#
_cell.length_a   1.000
_cell.length_b   1.000
_cell.length_c   1.000
_cell.angle_alpha   90.00
_cell.angle_beta   90.00
_cell.angle_gamma   90.00
#
_symmetry.space_group_name_H-M   'P 1'
#
loop_
_entity.id
_entity.type
_entity.pdbx_description
1 polymer ?
#
loop_
_entity_poly.entity_id
_entity_poly.type
_entity_poly.pdbx_seq_one_letter_code
_entity_poly.pdbx_strand_id
1 'polypeptide(L)'
;MSTQTDFGPDSGGRVKGLVIVKPIVYGNIARYFGKKREEDGHTHQWTVYVKPYANEDMSSYIKKVHFKLHESYVNPNRIVTKPPYELTETGWGEFEIVIKIYFHDPNERPVTLYHILKLFQSPVNESAPPTIGRALVSESYEEIVFQEPTQLMQHMLSNVKPITNAPWTHDTNFEEKKEKTLERIIAAQVKVRNEISDLKEKLHLAKETISKFKEEIAKIQNNPSSNILSAV
;
A
#
# COMPACT_ATOMS: atom_id res chain seq x y z
N MET A 1 25.95 13.45 29.00
CA MET A 1 25.52 14.85 29.15
C MET A 1 24.61 15.17 27.99
N SER A 2 23.29 15.21 28.20
CA SER A 2 22.32 15.56 27.16
C SER A 2 22.27 17.08 27.05
N THR A 3 22.81 17.64 25.98
CA THR A 3 22.47 19.00 25.58
C THR A 3 20.98 18.99 25.25
N GLN A 4 20.16 19.53 26.14
CA GLN A 4 18.80 19.92 25.79
C GLN A 4 18.95 21.07 24.80
N THR A 5 19.00 20.74 23.51
CA THR A 5 18.77 21.71 22.45
C THR A 5 17.33 22.21 22.64
N ASP A 6 17.19 23.45 23.11
CA ASP A 6 15.89 24.08 23.24
C ASP A 6 15.46 24.57 21.86
N PHE A 7 14.45 23.92 21.30
CA PHE A 7 13.89 24.25 19.99
C PHE A 7 12.76 25.29 20.09
N GLY A 8 12.40 25.76 21.29
CA GLY A 8 11.30 26.70 21.48
C GLY A 8 9.91 26.11 21.16
N PRO A 9 8.85 26.93 21.24
CA PRO A 9 7.46 26.47 21.14
C PRO A 9 7.07 25.94 19.76
N ASP A 10 7.76 26.39 18.69
CA ASP A 10 7.49 26.01 17.30
C ASP A 10 8.41 24.88 16.80
N SER A 11 9.05 24.12 17.71
CA SER A 11 9.99 23.05 17.35
C SER A 11 11.14 23.53 16.45
N GLY A 12 11.52 24.81 16.56
CA GLY A 12 12.56 25.48 15.77
C GLY A 12 12.12 25.87 14.36
N GLY A 13 10.84 25.75 14.01
CA GLY A 13 10.33 26.03 12.66
C GLY A 13 10.74 24.98 11.62
N ARG A 14 10.14 25.06 10.43
CA ARG A 14 10.34 24.09 9.33
C ARG A 14 11.61 24.38 8.52
N VAL A 15 12.34 23.31 8.20
CA VAL A 15 13.58 23.37 7.43
C VAL A 15 13.28 23.29 5.93
N LYS A 16 13.30 24.44 5.26
CA LYS A 16 12.92 24.57 3.85
C LYS A 16 13.75 23.69 2.91
N GLY A 17 13.08 23.05 1.96
CA GLY A 17 13.71 22.21 0.94
C GLY A 17 14.28 20.87 1.44
N LEU A 18 14.22 20.58 2.75
CA LEU A 18 14.67 19.30 3.29
C LEU A 18 13.57 18.26 3.18
N VAL A 19 13.90 17.07 2.66
CA VAL A 19 13.01 15.91 2.65
C VAL A 19 13.75 14.73 3.29
N ILE A 20 13.13 14.13 4.31
CA ILE A 20 13.64 12.92 4.95
C ILE A 20 12.62 11.81 4.76
N VAL A 21 13.07 10.66 4.28
CA VAL A 21 12.22 9.48 4.07
C VAL A 21 12.58 8.40 5.08
N LYS A 22 11.57 7.84 5.75
CA LYS A 22 11.69 6.72 6.68
C LYS A 22 10.90 5.51 6.16
N PRO A 23 11.58 4.52 5.55
CA PRO A 23 10.91 3.34 5.03
C PRO A 23 10.49 2.41 6.17
N ILE A 24 9.27 1.89 6.10
CA ILE A 24 8.65 1.04 7.11
C ILE A 24 8.05 -0.21 6.46
N VAL A 25 7.85 -1.22 7.30
CA VAL A 25 7.10 -2.43 6.98
C VAL A 25 5.94 -2.52 7.97
N TYR A 26 4.74 -2.73 7.45
CA TYR A 26 3.57 -2.98 8.28
C TYR A 26 2.79 -4.17 7.74
N GLY A 27 2.06 -4.84 8.62
CA GLY A 27 1.30 -6.01 8.23
C GLY A 27 0.97 -6.89 9.42
N ASN A 28 0.73 -8.17 9.14
CA ASN A 28 0.50 -9.15 10.18
C ASN A 28 1.14 -10.51 9.89
N ILE A 29 1.41 -11.23 10.97
CA ILE A 29 1.57 -12.68 10.96
C ILE A 29 0.34 -13.35 11.57
N ALA A 30 0.00 -14.56 11.14
CA ALA A 30 -1.10 -15.34 11.67
C ALA A 30 -0.74 -16.84 11.76
N ARG A 31 -1.20 -17.50 12.82
CA ARG A 31 -1.01 -18.93 13.06
C ARG A 31 -2.35 -19.57 13.38
N TYR A 32 -2.72 -20.57 12.57
CA TYR A 32 -3.89 -21.40 12.82
C TYR A 32 -3.66 -22.30 14.03
N PHE A 33 -4.66 -22.42 14.90
CA PHE A 33 -4.60 -23.28 16.10
C PHE A 33 -4.69 -24.77 15.80
N GLY A 34 -5.00 -25.16 14.55
CA GLY A 34 -5.29 -26.55 14.19
C GLY A 34 -6.77 -26.92 14.42
N LYS A 35 -7.45 -26.24 15.33
CA LYS A 35 -8.88 -26.39 15.61
C LYS A 35 -9.52 -25.07 16.00
N LYS A 36 -10.84 -25.00 15.82
CA LYS A 36 -11.66 -23.96 16.44
C LYS A 36 -11.63 -24.13 17.95
N ARG A 37 -11.40 -23.05 18.69
CA ARG A 37 -11.45 -23.06 20.15
C ARG A 37 -12.90 -23.10 20.63
N GLU A 38 -13.17 -23.90 21.66
CA GLU A 38 -14.52 -24.13 22.19
C GLU A 38 -15.14 -22.88 22.84
N GLU A 39 -14.32 -22.08 23.56
CA GLU A 39 -14.80 -20.97 24.39
C GLU A 39 -15.30 -19.74 23.62
N ASP A 40 -14.58 -19.35 22.56
CA ASP A 40 -14.78 -18.10 21.81
C ASP A 40 -14.94 -18.34 20.31
N GLY A 41 -14.76 -19.57 19.84
CA GLY A 41 -14.79 -19.93 18.44
C GLY A 41 -13.60 -19.40 17.62
N HIS A 42 -12.56 -18.88 18.27
CA HIS A 42 -11.37 -18.36 17.57
C HIS A 42 -10.58 -19.50 16.93
N THR A 43 -9.99 -19.21 15.77
CA THR A 43 -9.26 -20.20 14.95
C THR A 43 -7.79 -19.83 14.78
N HIS A 44 -7.45 -18.55 14.90
CA HIS A 44 -6.10 -18.04 14.70
C HIS A 44 -5.64 -17.19 15.88
N GLN A 45 -4.34 -17.22 16.14
CA GLN A 45 -3.63 -16.11 16.76
C GLN A 45 -2.97 -15.29 15.65
N TRP A 46 -3.00 -13.98 15.78
CA TRP A 46 -2.37 -13.08 14.83
C TRP A 46 -1.69 -11.92 15.55
N THR A 47 -0.64 -11.40 14.93
CA THR A 47 0.11 -10.24 15.43
C THR A 47 0.20 -9.23 14.30
N VAL A 48 -0.39 -8.06 14.51
CA VAL A 48 -0.26 -6.90 13.61
C VAL A 48 0.88 -6.01 14.10
N TYR A 49 1.66 -5.42 13.19
CA TYR A 49 2.83 -4.63 13.56
C TYR A 49 3.17 -3.53 12.56
N VAL A 50 3.98 -2.58 13.05
CA VAL A 50 4.78 -1.65 12.25
C VAL A 50 6.23 -1.76 12.72
N LYS A 51 7.15 -1.94 11.78
CA LYS A 51 8.59 -2.03 12.03
C LYS A 51 9.36 -1.21 10.98
N PRO A 52 10.58 -0.74 11.27
CA PRO A 52 11.35 -0.01 10.28
C PRO A 52 11.85 -0.98 9.21
N TYR A 53 11.96 -0.51 7.96
CA TYR A 53 12.60 -1.31 6.90
C TYR A 53 14.10 -1.43 7.14
N ALA A 54 14.76 -0.33 7.51
CA ALA A 54 16.16 -0.31 7.93
C ALA A 54 16.28 -0.67 9.42
N ASN A 55 17.48 -1.10 9.84
CA ASN A 55 17.76 -1.36 11.25
C ASN A 55 17.89 -0.04 12.02
N GLU A 56 16.77 0.53 12.47
CA GLU A 56 16.75 1.84 13.14
C GLU A 56 15.70 1.90 14.26
N ASP A 57 16.02 2.49 15.41
CA ASP A 57 15.09 2.61 16.52
C ASP A 57 14.08 3.74 16.27
N MET A 58 12.89 3.36 15.81
CA MET A 58 11.81 4.30 15.52
C MET A 58 11.30 5.06 16.75
N SER A 59 11.59 4.60 17.98
CA SER A 59 11.14 5.28 19.20
C SER A 59 11.75 6.68 19.38
N SER A 60 12.82 6.97 18.64
CA SER A 60 13.43 8.30 18.54
C SER A 60 12.51 9.35 17.94
N TYR A 61 11.62 8.98 17.00
CA TYR A 61 10.72 9.91 16.31
C TYR A 61 9.22 9.53 16.41
N ILE A 62 8.89 8.27 16.72
CA ILE A 62 7.52 7.80 16.98
C ILE A 62 7.20 7.91 18.46
N LYS A 63 6.12 8.65 18.77
CA LYS A 63 5.56 8.77 20.11
C LYS A 63 4.67 7.59 20.50
N LYS A 64 3.82 7.17 19.57
CA LYS A 64 2.87 6.06 19.77
C LYS A 64 2.28 5.59 18.45
N VAL A 65 1.83 4.34 18.43
CA VAL A 65 1.07 3.73 17.34
C VAL A 65 -0.29 3.31 17.88
N HIS A 66 -1.35 3.73 17.19
CA HIS A 66 -2.71 3.29 17.47
C HIS A 66 -3.09 2.19 16.48
N PHE A 67 -3.61 1.09 16.98
CA PHE A 67 -4.23 0.03 16.19
C PHE A 67 -5.73 0.06 16.47
N LYS A 68 -6.53 0.45 15.48
CA LYS A 68 -8.00 0.37 15.55
C LYS A 68 -8.44 -0.95 14.92
N LEU A 69 -8.93 -1.85 15.76
CA LEU A 69 -9.50 -3.14 15.39
C LEU A 69 -10.98 -3.00 15.02
N HIS A 70 -11.58 -4.10 14.56
CA HIS A 70 -13.02 -4.21 14.37
C HIS A 70 -13.78 -4.01 15.69
N GLU A 71 -14.97 -3.41 15.64
CA GLU A 71 -15.75 -3.01 16.82
C GLU A 71 -16.19 -4.18 17.72
N SER A 72 -16.15 -5.41 17.20
CA SER A 72 -16.41 -6.62 17.97
C SER A 72 -15.33 -6.94 19.02
N TYR A 73 -14.14 -6.36 18.91
CA TYR A 73 -13.08 -6.54 19.90
C TYR A 73 -13.32 -5.66 21.12
N VAL A 74 -13.10 -6.20 22.31
CA VAL A 74 -13.07 -5.41 23.54
C VAL A 74 -11.93 -4.40 23.45
N ASN A 75 -12.24 -3.12 23.71
CA ASN A 75 -11.33 -2.00 23.54
C ASN A 75 -10.68 -1.98 22.14
N PRO A 76 -11.45 -1.73 21.07
CA PRO A 76 -10.94 -1.89 19.70
C PRO A 76 -9.84 -0.88 19.36
N ASN A 77 -9.71 0.21 20.11
CA ASN A 77 -8.62 1.18 19.98
C ASN A 77 -7.47 0.82 20.92
N ARG A 78 -6.42 0.19 20.40
CA ARG A 78 -5.22 -0.20 21.15
C ARG A 78 -4.09 0.80 20.90
N ILE A 79 -3.33 1.14 21.93
CA ILE A 79 -2.24 2.13 21.83
C ILE A 79 -0.94 1.47 22.31
N VAL A 80 0.08 1.50 21.47
CA VAL A 80 1.43 1.02 21.78
C VAL A 80 2.38 2.21 21.76
N THR A 81 3.07 2.45 22.87
CA THR A 81 3.91 3.66 23.06
C THR A 81 5.41 3.37 22.97
N LYS A 82 5.81 2.09 22.98
CA LYS A 82 7.21 1.66 22.93
C LYS A 82 7.36 0.49 21.96
N PRO A 83 8.53 0.35 21.30
CA PRO A 83 8.81 -0.80 20.46
C PRO A 83 8.90 -2.11 21.29
N PRO A 84 8.60 -3.28 20.70
CA PRO A 84 8.08 -3.47 19.34
C PRO A 84 6.66 -2.90 19.20
N TYR A 85 6.40 -2.19 18.10
CA TYR A 85 5.08 -1.61 17.82
C TYR A 85 4.16 -2.66 17.21
N GLU A 86 3.74 -3.60 18.05
CA GLU A 86 2.95 -4.75 17.66
C GLU A 86 1.80 -5.02 18.64
N LEU A 87 0.79 -5.72 18.15
CA LEU A 87 -0.36 -6.13 18.92
C LEU A 87 -0.73 -7.56 18.54
N THR A 88 -0.75 -8.45 19.53
CA THR A 88 -1.17 -9.84 19.37
C THR A 88 -2.58 -10.04 19.89
N GLU A 89 -3.40 -10.70 19.09
CA GLU A 89 -4.80 -11.01 19.39
C GLU A 89 -5.19 -12.37 18.80
N THR A 90 -6.42 -12.79 19.06
CA THR A 90 -6.98 -14.02 18.48
C THR A 90 -8.28 -13.72 17.76
N GLY A 91 -8.66 -14.55 16.79
CA GLY A 91 -9.87 -14.33 16.01
C GLY A 91 -10.10 -15.38 14.95
N TRP A 92 -11.14 -15.17 14.15
CA TRP A 92 -11.56 -16.08 13.08
C TRP A 92 -11.80 -15.39 11.74
N GLY A 93 -11.93 -14.06 11.72
CA GLY A 93 -12.26 -13.27 10.53
C GLY A 93 -11.12 -12.35 10.09
N GLU A 94 -11.06 -12.07 8.79
CA GLU A 94 -10.24 -11.02 8.19
C GLU A 94 -11.00 -9.70 8.21
N PHE A 95 -10.33 -8.60 8.57
CA PHE A 95 -10.93 -7.26 8.62
C PHE A 95 -9.85 -6.19 8.43
N GLU A 96 -10.27 -4.95 8.16
CA GLU A 96 -9.35 -3.82 8.06
C GLU A 96 -8.92 -3.32 9.46
N ILE A 97 -7.62 -3.27 9.70
CA ILE A 97 -7.00 -2.62 10.85
C ILE A 97 -6.49 -1.25 10.41
N VAL A 98 -6.94 -0.20 11.09
CA VAL A 98 -6.41 1.16 10.86
C VAL A 98 -5.24 1.39 11.81
N ILE A 99 -4.07 1.64 11.25
CA ILE A 99 -2.83 1.85 11.99
C ILE A 99 -2.47 3.34 11.92
N LYS A 100 -2.46 4.04 13.04
CA LYS A 100 -2.17 5.48 13.09
C LYS A 100 -0.93 5.77 13.90
N ILE A 101 0.09 6.30 13.24
CA ILE A 101 1.41 6.59 13.79
C ILE A 101 1.47 8.06 14.19
N TYR A 102 1.79 8.32 15.45
CA TYR A 102 1.98 9.67 15.99
C TYR A 102 3.45 9.92 16.28
N PHE A 103 3.92 11.12 15.95
CA PHE A 103 5.30 11.53 16.16
C PHE A 103 5.48 12.26 17.50
N HIS A 104 6.72 12.33 17.98
CA HIS A 104 7.05 13.10 19.18
C HIS A 104 6.80 14.59 18.98
N ASP A 105 7.12 15.10 17.78
CA ASP A 105 6.74 16.45 17.40
C ASP A 105 5.24 16.53 17.08
N PRO A 106 4.43 17.26 17.88
CA PRO A 106 3.00 17.42 17.63
C PRO A 106 2.69 18.25 16.37
N ASN A 107 3.66 19.00 15.85
CA ASN A 107 3.51 19.78 14.62
C ASN A 107 3.61 18.92 13.35
N GLU A 108 4.03 17.66 13.49
CA GLU A 108 3.96 16.69 12.40
C GLU A 108 2.65 15.91 12.40
N ARG A 109 2.03 15.83 11.23
CA ARG A 109 0.72 15.19 11.06
C ARG A 109 0.86 13.67 11.25
N PRO A 110 -0.03 13.02 12.03
CA PRO A 110 -0.02 11.57 12.15
C PRO A 110 -0.22 10.88 10.81
N VAL A 111 0.51 9.79 10.57
CA VAL A 111 0.36 8.93 9.39
C VAL A 111 -0.70 7.87 9.67
N THR A 112 -1.56 7.59 8.70
CA THR A 112 -2.60 6.56 8.79
C THR A 112 -2.39 5.53 7.69
N LEU A 113 -2.32 4.26 8.07
CA LEU A 113 -2.19 3.10 7.20
C LEU A 113 -3.43 2.21 7.37
N TYR A 114 -3.79 1.51 6.30
CA TYR A 114 -4.93 0.60 6.27
C TYR A 114 -4.43 -0.79 5.90
N HIS A 115 -4.54 -1.73 6.83
CA HIS A 115 -4.07 -3.10 6.63
C HIS A 115 -5.23 -4.07 6.70
N ILE A 116 -5.46 -4.87 5.65
CA ILE A 116 -6.41 -5.98 5.72
C ILE A 116 -5.72 -7.14 6.43
N LEU A 117 -6.17 -7.47 7.64
CA LEU A 117 -5.68 -8.62 8.40
C LEU A 117 -5.87 -9.89 7.58
N LYS A 118 -4.78 -10.61 7.31
CA LYS A 118 -4.81 -11.89 6.60
C LYS A 118 -4.63 -13.05 7.56
N LEU A 119 -5.55 -14.01 7.48
CA LEU A 119 -5.53 -15.26 8.24
C LEU A 119 -5.38 -16.48 7.31
N PHE A 120 -5.89 -16.39 6.07
CA PHE A 120 -5.94 -17.52 5.13
C PHE A 120 -5.02 -17.30 3.93
N GLN A 121 -4.43 -18.40 3.43
CA GLN A 121 -3.61 -18.37 2.21
C GLN A 121 -4.51 -18.17 0.98
N SER A 122 -4.05 -17.35 0.04
CA SER A 122 -4.71 -17.16 -1.26
C SER A 122 -3.88 -17.79 -2.39
N PRO A 123 -4.48 -18.54 -3.35
CA PRO A 123 -5.89 -18.90 -3.40
C PRO A 123 -6.27 -19.84 -2.26
N VAL A 124 -7.49 -19.68 -1.76
CA VAL A 124 -8.09 -20.62 -0.81
C VAL A 124 -8.31 -21.92 -1.58
N ASN A 125 -7.33 -22.82 -1.58
CA ASN A 125 -7.58 -24.18 -2.01
C ASN A 125 -8.50 -24.78 -0.95
N GLU A 126 -9.80 -24.89 -1.25
CA GLU A 126 -10.80 -25.53 -0.37
C GLU A 126 -10.41 -26.98 0.01
N SER A 127 -9.53 -27.60 -0.80
CA SER A 127 -8.99 -28.94 -0.61
C SER A 127 -7.66 -29.01 0.15
N ALA A 128 -7.03 -27.87 0.47
CA ALA A 128 -5.79 -27.84 1.23
C ALA A 128 -6.05 -27.27 2.64
N PRO A 129 -5.95 -28.08 3.71
CA PRO A 129 -6.07 -27.55 5.07
C PRO A 129 -5.01 -26.45 5.29
N PRO A 130 -5.30 -25.42 6.11
CA PRO A 130 -4.30 -24.45 6.52
C PRO A 130 -3.06 -25.20 7.00
N THR A 131 -1.90 -24.92 6.41
CA THR A 131 -0.67 -25.68 6.70
C THR A 131 -0.31 -25.50 8.17
N ILE A 132 -0.59 -26.53 8.98
CA ILE A 132 -0.30 -26.55 10.41
C ILE A 132 1.21 -26.34 10.59
N GLY A 133 1.59 -25.28 11.32
CA GLY A 133 2.97 -24.99 11.68
C GLY A 133 3.65 -23.85 10.91
N ARG A 134 3.15 -23.44 9.73
CA ARG A 134 3.69 -22.28 9.01
C ARG A 134 2.86 -21.03 9.34
N ALA A 135 3.51 -20.00 9.88
CA ALA A 135 2.86 -18.70 10.04
C ALA A 135 2.56 -18.11 8.66
N LEU A 136 1.31 -17.66 8.46
CA LEU A 136 0.96 -16.82 7.32
C LEU A 136 1.51 -15.43 7.58
N VAL A 137 2.18 -14.86 6.58
CA VAL A 137 2.75 -13.51 6.64
C VAL A 137 2.10 -12.67 5.56
N SER A 138 1.61 -11.49 5.93
CA SER A 138 1.10 -10.48 5.00
C SER A 138 1.70 -9.13 5.38
N GLU A 139 2.72 -8.72 4.62
CA GLU A 139 3.42 -7.45 4.84
C GLU A 139 3.42 -6.56 3.61
N SER A 140 3.42 -5.26 3.88
CA SER A 140 3.52 -4.19 2.90
C SER A 140 4.67 -3.26 3.27
N TYR A 141 5.35 -2.77 2.24
CA TYR A 141 6.36 -1.72 2.34
C TYR A 141 5.70 -0.36 2.17
N GLU A 142 6.12 0.64 2.94
CA GLU A 142 5.66 2.02 2.81
C GLU A 142 6.77 3.00 3.19
N GLU A 143 6.69 4.23 2.72
CA GLU A 143 7.63 5.31 3.03
C GLU A 143 6.94 6.47 3.75
N ILE A 144 7.38 6.76 4.97
CA ILE A 144 6.98 7.99 5.66
C ILE A 144 7.85 9.13 5.14
N VAL A 145 7.24 10.08 4.45
CA VAL A 145 7.91 11.25 3.89
C VAL A 145 7.71 12.46 4.79
N PHE A 146 8.79 12.93 5.39
CA PHE A 146 8.82 14.19 6.13
C PHE A 146 9.29 15.31 5.20
N GLN A 147 8.34 16.06 4.66
CA GLN A 147 8.61 17.22 3.81
C GLN A 147 8.73 18.48 4.68
N GLU A 148 9.89 19.13 4.62
CA GLU A 148 10.25 20.29 5.42
C GLU A 148 9.95 20.07 6.92
N PRO A 149 10.58 19.05 7.55
CA PRO A 149 10.35 18.77 8.96
C PRO A 149 10.76 19.95 9.82
N THR A 150 10.21 20.03 11.02
CA THR A 150 10.71 20.97 12.04
C THR A 150 12.17 20.67 12.40
N GLN A 151 12.90 21.62 12.99
CA GLN A 151 14.26 21.36 13.47
C GLN A 151 14.31 20.27 14.54
N LEU A 152 13.32 20.22 15.44
CA LEU A 152 13.17 19.16 16.44
C LEU A 152 13.03 17.79 15.75
N MET A 153 12.13 17.69 14.77
CA MET A 153 11.86 16.44 14.08
C MET A 153 13.04 16.01 13.22
N GLN A 154 13.70 16.95 12.52
CA GLN A 154 14.95 16.69 11.82
C GLN A 154 15.98 16.07 12.77
N HIS A 155 16.19 16.67 13.94
CA HIS A 155 17.14 16.17 14.93
C HIS A 155 16.80 14.75 15.41
N MET A 156 15.52 14.44 15.62
CA MET A 156 15.05 13.09 15.95
C MET A 156 15.25 12.09 14.81
N LEU A 157 15.02 12.50 13.57
CA LEU A 157 15.13 11.66 12.38
C LEU A 157 16.57 11.38 11.95
N SER A 158 17.52 12.27 12.27
CA SER A 158 18.94 12.13 11.91
C SER A 158 19.75 11.31 12.91
N ASN A 159 19.40 11.33 14.20
CA ASN A 159 20.18 10.70 15.27
C ASN A 159 19.62 9.34 15.69
N VAL A 160 19.31 8.47 14.70
CA VAL A 160 18.70 7.17 14.97
C VAL A 160 19.77 6.09 15.17
N LYS A 161 19.64 5.32 16.25
CA LYS A 161 20.52 4.19 16.57
C LYS A 161 19.97 2.90 15.97
N PRO A 162 20.81 1.91 15.64
CA PRO A 162 20.32 0.59 15.26
C PRO A 162 19.62 -0.11 16.42
N ILE A 163 18.60 -0.94 16.12
CA ILE A 163 17.89 -1.74 17.11
C ILE A 163 18.79 -2.87 17.63
N THR A 164 19.53 -3.49 16.73
CA THR A 164 20.39 -4.64 17.03
C THR A 164 21.70 -4.57 16.25
N ASN A 165 22.73 -5.29 16.70
CA ASN A 165 23.97 -5.49 15.94
C ASN A 165 23.88 -6.67 14.96
N ALA A 166 22.81 -7.48 15.04
CA ALA A 166 22.57 -8.59 14.13
C ALA A 166 22.04 -8.11 12.77
N PRO A 167 22.11 -8.95 11.71
CA PRO A 167 21.43 -8.67 10.46
C PRO A 167 19.94 -8.40 10.68
N TRP A 168 19.45 -7.30 10.11
CA TRP A 168 18.04 -6.93 10.16
C TRP A 168 17.34 -7.48 8.92
N THR A 169 16.40 -8.40 9.14
CA THR A 169 15.72 -9.15 8.07
C THR A 169 14.22 -9.06 8.20
N HIS A 170 13.52 -9.17 7.08
CA HIS A 170 12.06 -9.23 7.01
C HIS A 170 11.60 -10.60 6.53
N ASP A 171 10.40 -11.00 6.96
CA ASP A 171 9.77 -12.25 6.49
C ASP A 171 9.48 -12.20 4.99
N THR A 172 9.12 -11.01 4.48
CA THR A 172 8.93 -10.74 3.05
C THR A 172 10.22 -10.25 2.39
N ASN A 173 10.62 -10.90 1.30
CA ASN A 173 11.69 -10.40 0.42
C ASN A 173 11.16 -9.26 -0.46
N PHE A 174 11.29 -8.02 0.02
CA PHE A 174 10.80 -6.84 -0.68
C PHE A 174 11.56 -6.52 -1.98
N GLU A 175 12.85 -6.85 -2.07
CA GLU A 175 13.63 -6.64 -3.30
C GLU A 175 13.16 -7.57 -4.42
N GLU A 176 12.93 -8.85 -4.13
CA GLU A 176 12.34 -9.79 -5.10
C GLU A 176 10.92 -9.38 -5.50
N LYS A 177 10.10 -8.93 -4.52
CA LYS A 177 8.74 -8.45 -4.79
C LYS A 177 8.77 -7.21 -5.70
N LYS A 178 9.71 -6.30 -5.48
CA LYS A 178 9.94 -5.10 -6.31
C LYS A 178 10.32 -5.48 -7.74
N GLU A 179 11.29 -6.37 -7.93
CA GLU A 179 11.72 -6.85 -9.25
C GLU A 179 10.56 -7.48 -10.03
N LYS A 180 9.86 -8.45 -9.43
CA LYS A 180 8.69 -9.11 -10.05
C LYS A 180 7.56 -8.13 -10.36
N THR A 181 7.35 -7.14 -9.50
CA THR A 181 6.32 -6.11 -9.73
C THR A 181 6.71 -5.21 -10.89
N LEU A 182 7.98 -4.82 -10.99
CA LEU A 182 8.49 -4.00 -12.09
C LEU A 182 8.37 -4.72 -13.43
N GLU A 183 8.74 -6.01 -13.50
CA GLU A 183 8.57 -6.83 -14.70
C GLU A 183 7.11 -6.86 -15.16
N ARG A 184 6.18 -7.06 -14.23
CA ARG A 184 4.73 -7.05 -14.52
C ARG A 184 4.25 -5.71 -15.03
N ILE A 185 4.72 -4.60 -14.44
CA ILE A 185 4.38 -3.24 -14.89
C ILE A 185 4.88 -3.01 -16.32
N ILE A 186 6.13 -3.37 -16.61
CA ILE A 186 6.72 -3.22 -17.94
C ILE A 186 5.93 -4.05 -18.97
N ALA A 187 5.61 -5.30 -18.66
CA ALA A 187 4.80 -6.16 -19.52
C ALA A 187 3.40 -5.56 -19.78
N ALA A 188 2.75 -5.02 -18.74
CA ALA A 188 1.47 -4.34 -18.87
C ALA A 188 1.57 -3.08 -19.74
N GLN A 189 2.61 -2.27 -19.58
CA GLN A 189 2.85 -1.08 -20.39
C GLN A 189 3.03 -1.43 -21.88
N VAL A 190 3.78 -2.49 -22.18
CA VAL A 190 3.95 -2.98 -23.56
C VAL A 190 2.62 -3.41 -24.15
N LYS A 191 1.82 -4.18 -23.39
CA LYS A 191 0.50 -4.63 -23.84
C LYS A 191 -0.42 -3.45 -24.14
N VAL A 192 -0.52 -2.49 -23.22
CA VAL A 192 -1.35 -1.29 -23.40
C VAL A 192 -0.87 -0.46 -24.60
N ARG A 193 0.44 -0.32 -24.79
CA ARG A 193 1.00 0.40 -25.94
C ARG A 193 0.63 -0.26 -27.27
N ASN A 194 0.70 -1.59 -27.35
CA ASN A 194 0.32 -2.34 -28.54
C ASN A 194 -1.17 -2.17 -28.83
N GLU A 195 -2.03 -2.30 -27.81
CA GLU A 195 -3.47 -2.13 -27.96
C GLU A 195 -3.85 -0.69 -28.39
N ILE A 196 -3.17 0.33 -27.87
CA ILE A 196 -3.32 1.70 -28.34
C ILE A 196 -2.91 1.84 -29.82
N SER A 197 -1.84 1.16 -30.23
CA SER A 197 -1.38 1.18 -31.64
C SER A 197 -2.43 0.56 -32.56
N ASP A 198 -2.93 -0.62 -32.21
CA ASP A 198 -3.95 -1.34 -32.99
C ASP A 198 -5.25 -0.53 -33.11
N LEU A 199 -5.67 0.11 -32.01
CA LEU A 199 -6.86 0.97 -32.01
C LEU A 199 -6.66 2.23 -32.86
N LYS A 200 -5.46 2.82 -32.87
CA LYS A 200 -5.13 3.96 -33.74
C LYS A 200 -5.18 3.59 -35.21
N GLU A 201 -4.66 2.42 -35.58
CA GLU A 201 -4.70 1.92 -36.96
C GLU A 201 -6.14 1.66 -37.41
N LYS A 202 -6.94 0.97 -36.59
CA LYS A 202 -8.38 0.77 -36.85
C LYS A 202 -9.14 2.08 -37.00
N LEU A 203 -8.84 3.07 -36.16
CA LEU A 203 -9.46 4.40 -36.25
C LEU A 203 -9.08 5.12 -37.54
N HIS A 204 -7.82 5.00 -37.97
CA HIS A 204 -7.34 5.58 -39.22
C HIS A 204 -8.07 4.96 -40.42
N LEU A 205 -8.10 3.62 -40.51
CA LEU A 205 -8.82 2.89 -41.56
C LEU A 205 -10.31 3.23 -41.60
N ALA A 206 -10.96 3.34 -40.44
CA ALA A 206 -12.37 3.73 -40.36
C ALA A 206 -12.59 5.15 -40.90
N LYS A 207 -11.70 6.11 -40.58
CA LYS A 207 -11.78 7.49 -41.10
C LYS A 207 -11.60 7.55 -42.61
N GLU A 208 -10.63 6.81 -43.15
CA GLU A 208 -10.43 6.73 -44.60
C GLU A 208 -11.65 6.12 -45.30
N THR A 209 -12.21 5.06 -44.72
CA THR A 209 -13.40 4.39 -45.24
C THR A 209 -14.61 5.33 -45.25
N ILE A 210 -14.82 6.09 -44.17
CA ILE A 210 -15.87 7.13 -44.09
C ILE A 210 -15.65 8.20 -45.16
N SER A 211 -14.41 8.63 -45.42
CA SER A 211 -14.11 9.63 -46.45
C SER A 211 -14.48 9.11 -47.84
N LYS A 212 -14.07 7.88 -48.17
CA LYS A 212 -14.39 7.23 -49.46
C LYS A 212 -15.90 7.11 -49.68
N PHE A 213 -16.64 6.64 -48.68
CA PHE A 213 -18.11 6.54 -48.80
C PHE A 213 -18.78 7.90 -48.94
N LYS A 214 -18.30 8.95 -48.26
CA LYS A 214 -18.81 10.32 -48.44
C LYS A 214 -18.59 10.82 -49.86
N GLU A 215 -17.42 10.57 -50.45
CA GLU A 215 -17.12 10.94 -51.83
C GLU A 215 -18.01 10.20 -52.84
N GLU A 216 -18.24 8.90 -52.65
CA GLU A 216 -19.15 8.12 -53.50
C GLU A 216 -20.60 8.61 -53.41
N ILE A 217 -21.10 8.87 -52.20
CA ILE A 217 -22.45 9.44 -52.00
C ILE A 217 -22.58 10.79 -52.72
N ALA A 218 -21.57 11.66 -52.60
CA ALA A 218 -21.57 12.96 -53.28
C ALA A 218 -21.56 12.82 -54.81
N LYS A 219 -20.83 11.85 -55.36
CA LYS A 219 -20.83 11.55 -56.81
C LYS A 219 -22.20 11.08 -57.30
N ILE A 220 -22.88 10.24 -56.53
CA ILE A 220 -24.23 9.75 -56.87
C ILE A 220 -25.26 10.88 -56.79
N GLN A 221 -25.21 11.72 -55.76
CA GLN A 221 -26.13 12.86 -55.60
C GLN A 221 -25.94 13.95 -56.67
N ASN A 222 -24.72 14.13 -57.17
CA ASN A 222 -24.40 15.10 -58.21
C ASN A 222 -24.59 14.59 -59.65
N ASN A 223 -25.10 13.36 -59.85
CA ASN A 223 -25.35 12.79 -61.17
C ASN A 223 -26.86 12.63 -61.41
N PRO A 224 -27.56 13.60 -62.05
CA PRO A 224 -29.02 13.62 -62.16
C PRO A 224 -29.57 12.73 -63.30
N SER A 225 -28.97 11.56 -63.50
CA SER A 225 -29.26 10.66 -64.63
C SER A 225 -29.87 9.33 -64.19
N SER A 226 -30.83 9.35 -63.24
CA SER A 226 -31.64 8.17 -62.91
C SER A 226 -33.03 8.51 -62.34
N ASN A 227 -33.60 9.67 -62.73
CA ASN A 227 -34.99 10.02 -62.43
C ASN A 227 -35.90 10.05 -63.68
N ILE A 228 -35.47 9.45 -64.80
CA ILE A 228 -36.31 9.31 -65.99
C ILE A 228 -36.42 7.81 -66.31
N LEU A 229 -37.50 7.19 -65.83
CA LEU A 229 -38.31 6.15 -66.50
C LEU A 229 -39.14 5.34 -65.49
N SER A 230 -40.21 5.95 -64.97
CA SER A 230 -41.44 5.24 -64.59
C SER A 230 -42.62 6.21 -64.47
N ALA A 231 -42.92 6.90 -65.56
CA ALA A 231 -44.22 7.51 -65.78
C ALA A 231 -44.58 7.38 -67.26
N VAL A 232 -45.17 6.24 -67.64
CA VAL A 232 -46.39 6.06 -68.45
C VAL A 232 -46.90 4.66 -68.18
#